data_AF-A0A967HC10-F1
#
_entry.id   AF-A0A967HC10-F1
#
_cell.length_a   1.000
_cell.length_b   1.000
_cell.length_c   1.000
_cell.angle_alpha   90.00
_cell.angle_beta   90.00
_cell.angle_gamma   90.00
#
_symmetry.space_group_name_H-M   'P 1'
#
loop_
_entity.id
_entity.type
_entity.pdbx_description
1 polymer ?
#
loop_
_entity_poly.entity_id
_entity_poly.type
_entity_poly.pdbx_seq_one_letter_code
_entity_poly.pdbx_strand_id
1 'polypeptide(L)'
;ANYLKWFEEGRSEFLRQQGLNYGDMEREGCYVIVVQASVDYKAPSYFEDRITVATTLEMCKGRMLEFSYVANNQAGVVVAEG
;
A
#
# COMPACT_ATOMS: atom_id res chain seq x y z
N ALA A 1 -14.32 -0.10 -1.80
CA ALA A 1 -12.94 0.43 -1.94
C ALA A 1 -12.06 -0.01 -0.75
N ASN A 2 -11.92 -1.32 -0.52
CA ASN A 2 -11.09 -1.83 0.60
C ASN A 2 -9.61 -1.91 0.23
N TYR A 3 -9.29 -2.16 -1.05
CA TYR A 3 -7.93 -2.29 -1.54
C TYR A 3 -7.07 -1.05 -1.28
N LEU A 4 -7.59 0.16 -1.53
CA LEU A 4 -6.85 1.39 -1.22
C LEU A 4 -6.47 1.50 0.26
N LYS A 5 -7.34 1.05 1.17
CA LYS A 5 -7.02 1.02 2.61
C LYS A 5 -5.93 -0.01 2.90
N TRP A 6 -6.00 -1.19 2.29
CA TRP A 6 -4.95 -2.20 2.46
C TRP A 6 -3.61 -1.78 1.86
N PHE A 7 -3.62 -1.06 0.74
CA PHE A 7 -2.42 -0.47 0.14
C PHE A 7 -1.84 0.61 1.04
N GLU A 8 -2.69 1.45 1.65
CA GLU A 8 -2.26 2.43 2.64
C GLU A 8 -1.59 1.77 3.85
N GLU A 9 -2.18 0.70 4.40
CA GLU A 9 -1.57 -0.08 5.48
C GLU A 9 -0.24 -0.71 5.05
N GLY A 10 -0.15 -1.27 3.84
CA GLY A 10 1.09 -1.84 3.29
C GLY A 10 2.21 -0.80 3.16
N ARG A 11 1.88 0.42 2.70
CA ARG A 11 2.82 1.55 2.64
C ARG A 11 3.24 2.02 4.04
N SER A 12 2.30 2.12 4.98
CA SER A 12 2.58 2.49 6.37
C SER A 12 3.52 1.48 7.02
N GLU A 13 3.27 0.19 6.79
CA GLU A 13 4.11 -0.91 7.26
C GLU A 13 5.50 -0.90 6.63
N PHE A 14 5.59 -0.69 5.31
CA PHE A 14 6.86 -0.54 4.61
C PHE A 14 7.72 0.57 5.24
N LEU A 15 7.14 1.75 5.44
CA LEU A 15 7.86 2.89 6.01
C LEU A 15 8.28 2.62 7.47
N ARG A 16 7.41 1.98 8.26
CA ARG A 16 7.72 1.55 9.62
C ARG A 16 8.93 0.60 9.67
N GLN A 17 9.04 -0.34 8.72
CA GLN A 17 10.20 -1.23 8.61
C GLN A 17 11.49 -0.49 8.24
N GLN A 18 11.39 0.66 7.57
CA GLN A 18 12.52 1.56 7.31
C GLN A 18 12.81 2.55 8.46
N GLY A 19 12.13 2.41 9.61
CA GLY A 19 12.28 3.32 10.76
C GLY A 19 11.53 4.64 10.63
N LEU A 20 10.69 4.80 9.61
CA LEU A 20 9.87 5.99 9.36
C LEU A 20 8.44 5.75 9.85
N ASN A 21 8.20 6.08 11.11
CA ASN A 21 6.86 6.00 11.69
C ASN A 21 6.08 7.29 11.40
N TYR A 22 4.87 7.16 10.83
CA TYR A 22 3.99 8.28 10.51
C TYR A 22 3.74 9.21 11.70
N GLY A 23 3.52 8.66 12.90
CA GLY A 23 3.23 9.49 14.07
C GLY A 23 4.42 10.36 14.50
N ASP A 24 5.64 9.91 14.23
CA ASP A 24 6.85 10.70 14.45
C ASP A 24 7.01 11.75 13.34
N MET A 25 6.81 11.35 12.09
CA MET A 25 6.86 12.25 10.92
C MET A 25 5.86 13.41 11.06
N GLU A 26 4.62 13.14 11.45
CA GLU A 26 3.59 14.17 11.65
C GLU A 26 3.96 15.14 12.79
N ARG A 27 4.52 14.63 13.89
CA ARG A 27 5.03 15.47 15.00
C ARG A 27 6.18 16.38 14.57
N GLU A 28 6.96 15.95 13.58
CA GLU A 28 8.02 16.74 12.94
C GLU A 28 7.50 17.66 11.82
N GLY A 29 6.18 17.69 11.57
CA GLY A 29 5.56 18.53 10.55
C GLY A 29 5.64 17.96 9.14
N CYS A 30 5.99 16.69 8.99
CA CYS A 30 6.03 15.97 7.72
C CYS A 30 4.76 15.12 7.54
N TYR A 31 4.03 15.36 6.46
CA TYR A 31 2.79 14.64 6.14
C TYR A 31 2.94 13.92 4.81
N VAL A 32 2.66 12.63 4.79
CA VAL A 32 2.65 11.85 3.55
C VAL A 32 1.23 11.83 2.99
N ILE A 33 1.02 12.55 1.89
CA ILE A 33 -0.26 12.64 1.19
C ILE A 33 -0.27 11.77 -0.06
N VAL A 34 -1.41 11.15 -0.36
CA VAL A 34 -1.62 10.43 -1.62
C VAL A 34 -1.97 11.46 -2.71
N VAL A 35 -1.11 11.58 -3.72
CA VAL A 35 -1.32 12.52 -4.84
C VAL A 35 -2.16 11.88 -5.96
N GLN A 36 -1.97 10.57 -6.18
CA GLN A 36 -2.69 9.78 -7.17
C GLN A 36 -2.80 8.35 -6.65
N ALA A 37 -3.91 7.68 -6.94
CA ALA A 37 -4.08 6.25 -6.72
C ALA A 37 -4.91 5.64 -7.85
N SER A 38 -4.53 4.43 -8.26
CA SER A 38 -5.26 3.59 -9.20
C SER A 38 -5.43 2.21 -8.60
N VAL A 39 -6.49 1.51 -8.99
CA VAL A 39 -6.67 0.11 -8.63
C VAL A 39 -7.20 -0.63 -9.82
N ASP A 40 -6.48 -1.66 -10.23
CA ASP A 40 -6.90 -2.61 -11.23
C ASP A 40 -7.45 -3.86 -10.54
N TYR A 41 -8.75 -4.08 -10.66
CA TYR A 41 -9.42 -5.26 -10.11
C TYR A 41 -9.31 -6.41 -11.11
N LYS A 42 -8.58 -7.48 -10.73
CA LYS A 42 -8.29 -8.61 -11.62
C LYS A 42 -9.21 -9.80 -11.36
N ALA A 43 -9.60 -10.02 -10.10
CA ALA A 43 -10.50 -11.10 -9.69
C ALA A 43 -11.29 -10.70 -8.44
N PRO A 44 -12.48 -11.29 -8.19
CA PRO A 44 -13.21 -11.03 -6.96
C PRO A 44 -12.47 -11.58 -5.74
N SER A 45 -12.58 -10.86 -4.63
CA SER A 45 -12.29 -11.34 -3.28
C SER A 45 -13.58 -11.48 -2.51
N TYR A 46 -13.71 -12.50 -1.68
CA TYR A 46 -14.90 -12.78 -0.89
C TYR A 46 -14.66 -12.56 0.60
N PHE A 47 -15.74 -12.58 1.37
CA PHE A 47 -15.65 -12.57 2.83
C PHE A 47 -14.83 -13.79 3.30
N GLU A 48 -14.02 -13.61 4.34
CA GLU A 48 -13.04 -14.59 4.88
C GLU A 48 -11.82 -14.89 4.00
N ASP A 49 -11.68 -14.29 2.81
CA ASP A 49 -10.43 -14.37 2.07
C ASP A 49 -9.29 -13.71 2.85
N ARG A 50 -8.16 -14.41 2.91
CA ARG A 50 -6.92 -13.85 3.46
C ARG A 50 -6.15 -13.23 2.31
N ILE A 51 -6.09 -11.91 2.32
CA ILE A 51 -5.38 -11.15 1.31
C ILE A 51 -3.97 -10.83 1.81
N THR A 52 -2.97 -11.21 1.03
CA THR A 52 -1.58 -10.79 1.21
C THR A 52 -1.32 -9.64 0.26
N VAL A 53 -0.91 -8.49 0.80
CA VAL A 53 -0.51 -7.32 0.00
C VAL A 53 1.01 -7.25 -0.03
N ALA A 54 1.59 -7.40 -1.21
CA ALA A 54 2.98 -7.06 -1.45
C ALA A 54 3.08 -5.57 -1.79
N THR A 55 3.98 -4.85 -1.12
CA THR A 55 4.22 -3.42 -1.33
C THR A 55 5.66 -3.21 -1.76
N THR A 56 5.84 -2.51 -2.87
CA THR A 56 7.17 -2.19 -3.42
C THR A 56 7.30 -0.68 -3.58
N LEU A 57 8.44 -0.13 -3.18
CA LEU A 57 8.82 1.24 -3.50
C LEU A 57 9.48 1.24 -4.89
N GLU A 58 8.77 1.72 -5.90
CA GLU A 58 9.24 1.76 -7.29
C GLU A 58 10.13 2.97 -7.56
N MET A 59 9.78 4.11 -6.95
CA MET A 59 10.54 5.35 -7.13
C MET A 59 10.60 6.14 -5.82
N CYS A 60 11.79 6.65 -5.50
CA CYS A 60 12.00 7.69 -4.51
C CYS A 60 12.77 8.84 -5.16
N LYS A 61 12.08 9.97 -5.39
CA LYS A 61 12.67 11.15 -6.05
C LYS A 61 12.21 12.44 -5.37
N GLY A 62 13.14 13.08 -4.64
CA GLY A 62 12.86 14.32 -3.94
C GLY A 62 11.77 14.12 -2.88
N ARG A 63 10.59 14.72 -3.10
CA ARG A 63 9.43 14.61 -2.19
C ARG A 63 8.39 13.58 -2.68
N MET A 64 8.67 12.89 -3.78
CA MET A 64 7.74 11.93 -4.39
C MET A 64 8.20 10.51 -4.09
N LEU A 65 7.26 9.71 -3.60
CA LEU A 65 7.38 8.26 -3.46
C LEU A 65 6.32 7.61 -4.33
N GLU A 66 6.71 6.67 -5.16
CA GLU A 66 5.79 5.86 -5.96
C GLU A 66 5.85 4.42 -5.48
N PHE A 67 4.68 3.87 -5.18
CA PHE A 67 4.54 2.51 -4.68
C PHE A 67 3.69 1.71 -5.66
N SER A 68 4.07 0.45 -5.86
CA SER A 68 3.23 -0.56 -6.49
C SER A 68 2.74 -1.56 -5.46
N TYR A 69 1.56 -2.11 -5.72
CA TYR A 69 0.89 -3.06 -4.85
C TYR A 69 0.37 -4.26 -5.63
N VAL A 70 0.55 -5.45 -5.07
CA VAL A 70 -0.08 -6.68 -5.58
C VAL A 70 -0.82 -7.35 -4.43
N ALA A 71 -2.15 -7.46 -4.55
CA ALA A 71 -3.00 -8.18 -3.61
C ALA A 71 -3.28 -9.59 -4.13
N ASN A 72 -2.86 -10.59 -3.37
CA ASN A 72 -3.11 -12.00 -3.64
C ASN A 72 -4.04 -12.59 -2.59
N ASN A 73 -4.99 -13.43 -2.99
CA ASN A 73 -5.74 -14.24 -2.02
C ASN A 73 -4.91 -15.43 -1.52
N GLN A 74 -5.46 -16.21 -0.59
CA GLN A 74 -4.81 -17.39 0.00
C GLN A 74 -4.43 -18.48 -1.01
N ALA A 75 -5.04 -18.50 -2.20
CA ALA A 75 -4.72 -19.43 -3.27
C ALA A 75 -3.64 -18.89 -4.23
N GLY A 76 -3.09 -17.70 -3.98
CA GLY A 76 -2.09 -17.05 -4.83
C GLY A 76 -2.67 -16.38 -6.07
N VAL A 77 -4.00 -16.20 -6.15
CA VAL A 77 -4.64 -15.48 -7.26
C VAL A 77 -4.52 -13.98 -7.01
N VAL A 78 -4.00 -13.26 -8.00
CA VAL A 78 -4.00 -11.78 -8.00
C VAL A 78 -5.44 -11.30 -8.10
N VAL A 79 -5.91 -10.63 -7.04
CA VAL A 79 -7.27 -10.06 -6.98
C VAL A 79 -7.28 -8.57 -7.32
N ALA A 80 -6.21 -7.85 -7.00
CA ALA A 80 -6.05 -6.45 -7.39
C ALA A 80 -4.57 -6.03 -7.48
N GLU A 81 -4.31 -5.04 -8.31
CA GLU A 81 -3.04 -4.31 -8.40
C GLU A 81 -3.28 -2.82 -8.23
N GLY A 82 -2.27 -2.07 -7.80
CA GLY A 82 -2.36 -0.62 -7.63
C GLY A 82 -1.03 0.06 -7.51
#